data_AF-A0A2G1YV07-F1
#
_entry.id   AF-A0A2G1YV07-F1
#
_cell.length_a   1.000
_cell.length_b   1.000
_cell.length_c   1.000
_cell.angle_alpha   90.00
_cell.angle_beta   90.00
_cell.angle_gamma   90.00
#
_symmetry.space_group_name_H-M   'P 1'
#
loop_
_entity.id
_entity.type
_entity.pdbx_description
1 polymer ?
#
loop_
_entity_poly.entity_id
_entity_poly.type
_entity_poly.pdbx_seq_one_letter_code
_entity_poly.pdbx_strand_id
1 'polypeptide(L)'
;IVFVGPPASAIRAMGLKDAAKALMVEAGVPVVPGYHGKDQDPDILAREADKIGYPVLIKAVAGGGGKGMRQVDNAAAFSAALASASREGQSAFGDGRVLIEKYLTKPRHIEIQVFADSHGNAVHLFERDCSLQRRHQKVIEEAPAPDMPDTMRKAMGDAAVAATKAIGYVGAGTIEFIADVTNGLDENAFYFMEMNTRLQVEHPVTEMITGQDLVDWQLTVAAGGALPCTQADLAISGHAFEVRLYAEDPANDFLPATGKLLRLKTPETNATVRVDTGVRQGDTVSPFYDPMIAKLIVWDETRDAALRKLQTAISGYQIAGVTTNLDFLAKIAAHPAFAAKDLDTGFIDRFKDDLVPEPPVASDQDIALAVLYILIVREANLDAVAKMSSDPYSPWNTTRGWRLNDTGHDDFIFSINDQIVPVTVFYGEDSFKLDLPSGRIDAKGVLSDTGDLSATLDGYKLSAAVVVDGSKVTVISNGRQVEFVLVQDEFEGSGEDAGAGSIVSPMPGKIIQVFVEPGAEVRKGDPLIVLEAMKMEHTLTAAADGTVEDIFFETGDQVEDGAILVRLDVKED
;
A
#
# COMPACT_ATOMS: atom_id res chain seq x y z
N ILE A 1 30.07 16.51 -13.55
CA ILE A 1 28.67 16.10 -13.30
C ILE A 1 28.28 16.72 -11.97
N VAL A 2 27.24 17.54 -11.94
CA VAL A 2 26.70 18.10 -10.68
C VAL A 2 25.72 17.08 -10.09
N PHE A 3 25.81 16.84 -8.79
CA PHE A 3 24.80 16.06 -8.07
C PHE A 3 23.63 16.97 -7.71
N VAL A 4 22.42 16.61 -8.14
CA VAL A 4 21.20 17.37 -7.85
C VAL A 4 20.71 16.97 -6.45
N GLY A 5 21.21 17.64 -5.44
CA GLY A 5 20.92 17.33 -4.04
C GLY A 5 21.93 17.96 -3.09
N PRO A 6 21.84 17.61 -1.79
CA PRO A 6 22.72 18.17 -0.78
C PRO A 6 24.17 17.72 -0.93
N PRO A 7 25.12 18.51 -0.40
CA PRO A 7 26.52 18.13 -0.40
C PRO A 7 26.75 16.89 0.50
N ALA A 8 27.76 16.08 0.16
CA ALA A 8 28.08 14.86 0.90
C ALA A 8 28.37 15.11 2.40
N SER A 9 28.86 16.30 2.76
CA SER A 9 29.05 16.71 4.16
C SER A 9 27.73 16.77 4.93
N ALA A 10 26.68 17.36 4.33
CA ALA A 10 25.36 17.46 4.95
C ALA A 10 24.69 16.08 5.08
N ILE A 11 24.84 15.23 4.05
CA ILE A 11 24.36 13.83 4.09
C ILE A 11 25.02 13.07 5.26
N ARG A 12 26.35 13.18 5.41
CA ARG A 12 27.07 12.51 6.53
C ARG A 12 26.69 13.08 7.89
N ALA A 13 26.45 14.39 8.00
CA ALA A 13 26.06 15.04 9.24
C ALA A 13 24.71 14.51 9.78
N MET A 14 23.80 14.12 8.89
CA MET A 14 22.48 13.60 9.23
C MET A 14 22.39 12.06 9.25
N GLY A 15 23.49 11.36 8.97
CA GLY A 15 23.47 9.89 8.85
C GLY A 15 23.44 9.12 10.18
N LEU A 16 23.95 9.70 11.27
CA LEU A 16 23.94 9.09 12.61
C LEU A 16 23.05 9.89 13.56
N LYS A 17 22.14 9.21 14.27
CA LYS A 17 21.09 9.85 15.09
C LYS A 17 21.64 10.70 16.22
N ASP A 18 22.69 10.23 16.90
CA ASP A 18 23.33 10.95 18.01
C ASP A 18 24.03 12.23 17.53
N ALA A 19 24.80 12.15 16.44
CA ALA A 19 25.46 13.29 15.82
C ALA A 19 24.46 14.31 15.26
N ALA A 20 23.41 13.82 14.58
CA ALA A 20 22.35 14.67 14.05
C ALA A 20 21.65 15.45 15.18
N LYS A 21 21.27 14.76 16.27
CA LYS A 21 20.62 15.40 17.42
C LYS A 21 21.51 16.42 18.12
N ALA A 22 22.80 16.14 18.28
CA ALA A 22 23.74 17.11 18.86
C ALA A 22 23.79 18.41 18.03
N LEU A 23 23.88 18.28 16.70
CA LEU A 23 23.83 19.43 15.79
C LEU A 23 22.49 20.18 15.86
N MET A 24 21.38 19.46 15.98
CA MET A 24 20.05 20.06 16.12
C MET A 24 19.91 20.84 17.43
N VAL A 25 20.42 20.31 18.54
CA VAL A 25 20.45 21.03 19.83
C VAL A 25 21.29 22.32 19.72
N GLU A 26 22.47 22.24 19.09
CA GLU A 26 23.32 23.42 18.85
C GLU A 26 22.63 24.46 17.94
N ALA A 27 21.80 24.00 16.99
CA ALA A 27 20.99 24.85 16.12
C ALA A 27 19.70 25.39 16.76
N GLY A 28 19.44 25.08 18.04
CA GLY A 28 18.24 25.52 18.75
C GLY A 28 16.95 24.79 18.34
N VAL A 29 17.08 23.61 17.71
CA VAL A 29 15.96 22.79 17.28
C VAL A 29 15.54 21.89 18.44
N PRO A 30 14.25 21.86 18.83
CA PRO A 30 13.76 20.98 19.87
C PRO A 30 14.03 19.51 19.55
N VAL A 31 14.60 18.76 20.49
CA VAL A 31 14.79 17.30 20.39
C VAL A 31 14.02 16.61 21.49
N VAL A 32 13.61 15.35 21.26
CA VAL A 32 12.85 14.57 22.25
C VAL A 32 13.68 14.48 23.54
N PRO A 33 13.10 14.81 24.71
CA PRO A 33 13.79 14.63 25.98
C PRO A 33 14.30 13.20 26.12
N GLY A 34 15.59 13.06 26.42
CA GLY A 34 16.22 11.75 26.38
C GLY A 34 17.68 11.76 26.81
N TYR A 35 18.23 10.56 26.97
CA TYR A 35 19.63 10.31 27.18
C TYR A 35 20.31 9.88 25.89
N HIS A 36 21.32 10.65 25.48
CA HIS A 36 22.09 10.45 24.25
C HIS A 36 23.59 10.40 24.52
N GLY A 37 23.98 10.13 25.77
CA GLY A 37 25.37 10.11 26.19
C GLY A 37 26.12 8.87 25.70
N LYS A 38 27.45 8.94 25.77
CA LYS A 38 28.36 7.86 25.36
C LYS A 38 28.43 6.71 26.37
N ASP A 39 27.96 6.92 27.59
CA ASP A 39 27.97 5.89 28.62
C ASP A 39 26.83 4.91 28.36
N GLN A 40 27.16 3.62 28.31
CA GLN A 40 26.23 2.55 27.94
C GLN A 40 26.09 1.55 29.08
N ASP A 41 26.53 1.91 30.29
CA ASP A 41 26.29 1.14 31.50
C ASP A 41 24.76 0.98 31.73
N PRO A 42 24.25 -0.26 31.84
CA PRO A 42 22.82 -0.51 32.05
C PRO A 42 22.22 0.19 33.27
N ASP A 43 22.98 0.39 34.36
CA ASP A 43 22.52 1.04 35.57
C ASP A 43 22.46 2.57 35.42
N ILE A 44 23.30 3.14 34.54
CA ILE A 44 23.19 4.55 34.15
C ILE A 44 21.96 4.73 33.27
N LEU A 45 21.80 3.88 32.27
CA LEU A 45 20.65 3.90 31.35
C LEU A 45 19.32 3.77 32.11
N ALA A 46 19.21 2.86 33.07
CA ALA A 46 18.02 2.73 33.90
C ALA A 46 17.73 3.99 34.73
N ARG A 47 18.75 4.60 35.35
CA ARG A 47 18.58 5.85 36.10
C ARG A 47 18.15 7.02 35.22
N GLU A 48 18.64 7.08 33.98
CA GLU A 48 18.21 8.11 33.03
C GLU A 48 16.78 7.89 32.57
N ALA A 49 16.36 6.64 32.34
CA ALA A 49 14.96 6.31 32.08
C ALA A 49 14.03 6.74 33.23
N ASP A 50 14.45 6.51 34.49
CA ASP A 50 13.70 6.94 35.67
C ASP A 50 13.58 8.47 35.75
N LYS A 51 14.63 9.21 35.39
CA LYS A 51 14.62 10.69 35.33
C LYS A 51 13.71 11.23 34.23
N ILE A 52 13.73 10.62 33.05
CA ILE A 52 12.85 10.98 31.93
C ILE A 52 11.38 10.69 32.29
N GLY A 53 11.16 9.61 33.05
CA GLY A 53 9.85 9.13 33.46
C GLY A 53 9.18 8.27 32.40
N TYR A 54 8.62 7.13 32.81
CA TYR A 54 7.94 6.19 31.93
C TYR A 54 6.60 6.74 31.38
N PRO A 55 6.13 6.27 30.22
CA PRO A 55 6.82 5.35 29.32
C PRO A 55 8.03 5.98 28.62
N VAL A 56 9.05 5.17 28.33
CA VAL A 56 10.25 5.54 27.56
C VAL A 56 10.43 4.63 26.36
N LEU A 57 11.18 5.09 25.37
CA LEU A 57 11.53 4.37 24.16
C LEU A 57 13.04 4.16 24.11
N ILE A 58 13.47 2.91 24.08
CA ILE A 58 14.86 2.54 23.82
C ILE A 58 15.02 2.43 22.30
N LYS A 59 16.03 3.09 21.72
CA LYS A 59 16.34 3.06 20.29
C LYS A 59 17.80 2.71 20.06
N ALA A 60 18.11 1.85 19.09
CA ALA A 60 19.49 1.69 18.61
C ALA A 60 20.03 3.01 18.01
N VAL A 61 21.31 3.31 18.25
CA VAL A 61 21.99 4.50 17.71
C VAL A 61 22.12 4.42 16.19
N ALA A 62 22.46 3.23 15.69
CA ALA A 62 22.55 2.94 14.27
C ALA A 62 21.24 2.34 13.75
N GLY A 63 20.89 2.66 12.49
CA GLY A 63 19.77 2.04 11.77
C GLY A 63 18.52 2.91 11.61
N GLY A 64 17.63 2.50 10.71
CA GLY A 64 16.34 3.14 10.39
C GLY A 64 15.19 2.11 10.31
N GLY A 65 13.96 2.58 10.09
CA GLY A 65 12.79 1.70 9.88
C GLY A 65 12.31 0.95 11.12
N GLY A 66 12.55 1.48 12.32
CA GLY A 66 12.02 0.96 13.58
C GLY A 66 12.69 -0.29 14.17
N LYS A 67 13.67 -0.88 13.48
CA LYS A 67 14.48 -1.99 14.01
C LYS A 67 15.29 -1.54 15.23
N GLY A 68 15.30 -2.37 16.28
CA GLY A 68 15.99 -2.10 17.54
C GLY A 68 15.30 -1.06 18.44
N MET A 69 13.99 -0.84 18.25
CA MET A 69 13.19 0.02 19.14
C MET A 69 12.38 -0.81 20.14
N ARG A 70 12.31 -0.39 21.41
CA ARG A 70 11.48 -1.02 22.45
C ARG A 70 10.82 0.02 23.33
N GLN A 71 9.49 0.04 23.36
CA GLN A 71 8.73 0.78 24.37
C GLN A 71 8.87 0.08 25.72
N VAL A 72 9.05 0.88 26.78
CA VAL A 72 9.14 0.42 28.17
C VAL A 72 8.17 1.24 29.01
N ASP A 73 7.20 0.59 29.62
CA ASP A 73 6.14 1.26 30.39
C ASP A 73 6.46 1.45 31.88
N ASN A 74 7.44 0.70 32.40
CA ASN A 74 7.84 0.77 33.80
C ASN A 74 9.27 0.27 34.01
N ALA A 75 9.85 0.62 35.15
CA ALA A 75 11.24 0.28 35.49
C ALA A 75 11.52 -1.23 35.52
N ALA A 76 10.55 -2.06 35.90
CA ALA A 76 10.76 -3.50 35.98
C ALA A 76 10.99 -4.15 34.60
N ALA A 77 10.41 -3.59 33.55
CA ALA A 77 10.57 -4.07 32.18
C ALA A 77 11.87 -3.57 31.49
N PHE A 78 12.53 -2.56 32.07
CA PHE A 78 13.63 -1.83 31.39
C PHE A 78 14.83 -2.71 31.05
N SER A 79 15.33 -3.50 32.00
CA SER A 79 16.54 -4.31 31.81
C SER A 79 16.38 -5.34 30.68
N ALA A 80 15.22 -6.00 30.60
CA ALA A 80 14.95 -6.99 29.56
C ALA A 80 14.83 -6.33 28.17
N ALA A 81 14.14 -5.18 28.11
CA ALA A 81 13.98 -4.40 26.88
C ALA A 81 15.32 -3.85 26.36
N LEU A 82 16.17 -3.34 27.25
CA LEU A 82 17.51 -2.84 26.93
C LEU A 82 18.36 -3.95 26.30
N ALA A 83 18.41 -5.12 26.93
CA ALA A 83 19.18 -6.25 26.42
C ALA A 83 18.67 -6.71 25.05
N SER A 84 17.35 -6.67 24.83
CA SER A 84 16.75 -6.99 23.52
C SER A 84 17.14 -5.96 22.45
N ALA A 85 16.98 -4.66 22.74
CA ALA A 85 17.25 -3.59 21.79
C ALA A 85 18.74 -3.55 21.40
N SER A 86 19.64 -3.72 22.37
CA SER A 86 21.08 -3.76 22.14
C SER A 86 21.51 -4.95 21.27
N ARG A 87 20.97 -6.16 21.54
CA ARG A 87 21.23 -7.33 20.70
C ARG A 87 20.76 -7.14 19.27
N GLU A 88 19.57 -6.58 19.08
CA GLU A 88 19.01 -6.34 17.74
C GLU A 88 19.82 -5.29 16.98
N GLY A 89 20.22 -4.20 17.63
CA GLY A 89 21.11 -3.20 17.04
C GLY A 89 22.46 -3.79 16.63
N GLN A 90 23.04 -4.64 17.49
CA GLN A 90 24.29 -5.34 17.19
C GLN A 90 24.16 -6.30 16.01
N SER A 91 23.09 -7.10 15.95
CA SER A 91 22.88 -8.07 14.86
C SER A 91 22.55 -7.40 13.53
N ALA A 92 21.74 -6.33 13.55
CA ALA A 92 21.28 -5.67 12.33
C ALA A 92 22.27 -4.65 11.78
N PHE A 93 23.01 -3.95 12.64
CA PHE A 93 23.82 -2.77 12.25
C PHE A 93 25.26 -2.81 12.76
N GLY A 94 25.66 -3.86 13.49
CA GLY A 94 27.01 -3.98 14.05
C GLY A 94 27.30 -3.04 15.22
N ASP A 95 26.29 -2.33 15.74
CA ASP A 95 26.41 -1.36 16.84
C ASP A 95 25.29 -1.59 17.87
N GLY A 96 25.67 -2.13 19.03
CA GLY A 96 24.76 -2.41 20.13
C GLY A 96 24.43 -1.21 21.03
N ARG A 97 24.92 -0.01 20.73
CA ARG A 97 24.65 1.19 21.54
C ARG A 97 23.21 1.66 21.36
N VAL A 98 22.64 2.21 22.43
CA VAL A 98 21.26 2.69 22.46
C VAL A 98 21.13 4.13 22.97
N LEU A 99 19.98 4.73 22.66
CA LEU A 99 19.47 6.00 23.14
C LEU A 99 18.18 5.73 23.94
N ILE A 100 17.91 6.56 24.95
CA ILE A 100 16.65 6.52 25.70
C ILE A 100 15.91 7.83 25.44
N GLU A 101 14.65 7.74 25.05
CA GLU A 101 13.81 8.90 24.77
C GLU A 101 12.50 8.80 25.50
N LYS A 102 11.88 9.95 25.77
CA LYS A 102 10.49 9.98 26.22
C LYS A 102 9.61 9.34 25.15
N TYR A 103 8.76 8.40 25.54
CA TYR A 103 7.75 7.85 24.64
C TYR A 103 6.54 8.78 24.62
N LEU A 104 6.12 9.17 23.42
CA LEU A 104 4.96 10.04 23.20
C LEU A 104 3.73 9.16 22.98
N THR A 105 2.67 9.39 23.76
CA THR A 105 1.49 8.52 23.78
C THR A 105 0.52 8.75 22.64
N LYS A 106 0.36 9.99 22.18
CA LYS A 106 -0.40 10.36 21.00
C LYS A 106 0.46 11.19 20.04
N PRO A 107 1.39 10.55 19.32
CA PRO A 107 2.28 11.28 18.43
C PRO A 107 1.67 11.46 17.04
N ARG A 108 1.75 12.68 16.50
CA ARG A 108 1.56 12.97 15.07
C ARG A 108 2.92 13.12 14.38
N HIS A 109 3.07 12.47 13.24
CA HIS A 109 4.26 12.60 12.41
C HIS A 109 4.06 13.78 11.46
N ILE A 110 4.69 14.92 11.78
CA ILE A 110 4.57 16.17 11.01
C ILE A 110 5.94 16.54 10.48
N GLU A 111 6.05 16.80 9.19
CA GLU A 111 7.31 17.08 8.53
C GLU A 111 7.29 18.41 7.79
N ILE A 112 8.44 19.07 7.70
CA ILE A 112 8.59 20.37 7.05
C ILE A 112 9.40 20.20 5.78
N GLN A 113 8.85 20.64 4.65
CA GLN A 113 9.61 20.75 3.40
C GLN A 113 10.57 21.94 3.52
N VAL A 114 11.85 21.71 3.32
CA VAL A 114 12.86 22.76 3.27
C VAL A 114 13.53 22.81 1.90
N PHE A 115 14.00 24.00 1.53
CA PHE A 115 14.77 24.22 0.33
C PHE A 115 15.89 25.21 0.62
N ALA A 116 17.10 24.92 0.16
CA ALA A 116 18.25 25.81 0.29
C ALA A 116 19.04 25.91 -1.01
N ASP A 117 19.65 27.06 -1.26
CA ASP A 117 20.55 27.28 -2.40
C ASP A 117 22.03 27.38 -1.99
N SER A 118 22.92 27.40 -2.97
CA SER A 118 24.37 27.57 -2.73
C SER A 118 24.77 28.99 -2.30
N HIS A 119 23.82 29.92 -2.21
CA HIS A 119 24.05 31.33 -1.85
C HIS A 119 23.73 31.60 -0.37
N GLY A 120 23.36 30.56 0.38
CA GLY A 120 23.03 30.64 1.81
C GLY A 120 21.56 30.98 2.09
N ASN A 121 20.72 31.05 1.07
CA ASN A 121 19.29 31.21 1.26
C ASN A 121 18.66 29.87 1.62
N ALA A 122 17.67 29.91 2.51
CA ALA A 122 16.84 28.75 2.81
C ALA A 122 15.43 29.18 3.19
N VAL A 123 14.44 28.42 2.75
CA VAL A 123 13.00 28.61 3.01
C VAL A 123 12.36 27.28 3.39
N HIS A 124 11.19 27.34 4.05
CA HIS A 124 10.32 26.19 4.21
C HIS A 124 9.06 26.35 3.34
N LEU A 125 8.59 25.25 2.75
CA LEU A 125 7.36 25.16 1.98
C LEU A 125 6.27 24.47 2.81
N PHE A 126 6.13 24.93 4.06
CA PHE A 126 5.15 24.46 5.04
C PHE A 126 5.27 22.98 5.41
N GLU A 127 4.29 22.52 6.18
CA GLU A 127 4.25 21.20 6.77
C GLU A 127 3.36 20.20 6.01
N ARG A 128 3.65 18.92 6.20
CA ARG A 128 2.81 17.78 5.86
C ARG A 128 2.55 16.95 7.09
N ASP A 129 1.35 16.37 7.19
CA ASP A 129 1.04 15.34 8.17
C ASP A 129 1.10 13.96 7.50
N CYS A 130 1.97 13.10 8.03
CA CYS A 130 2.19 11.74 7.55
C CYS A 130 1.88 10.71 8.66
N SER A 131 1.01 11.06 9.61
CA SER A 131 0.68 10.21 10.76
C SER A 131 0.03 8.90 10.35
N LEU A 132 -0.66 8.86 9.20
CA LEU A 132 -1.30 7.64 8.69
C LEU A 132 -0.24 6.74 8.06
N GLN A 133 0.39 5.93 8.91
CA GLN A 133 1.43 4.99 8.55
C GLN A 133 1.14 3.59 9.11
N ARG A 134 1.53 2.55 8.38
CA ARG A 134 1.47 1.15 8.79
C ARG A 134 2.90 0.66 9.01
N ARG A 135 3.25 0.15 10.19
CA ARG A 135 4.61 -0.37 10.47
C ARG A 135 5.74 0.56 9.97
N HIS A 136 5.57 1.87 10.16
CA HIS A 136 6.48 2.94 9.70
C HIS A 136 6.50 3.22 8.18
N GLN A 137 5.62 2.62 7.39
CA GLN A 137 5.39 2.95 5.98
C GLN A 137 4.23 3.95 5.88
N LYS A 138 4.49 5.14 5.34
CA LYS A 138 3.47 6.18 5.11
C LYS A 138 2.45 5.68 4.07
N VAL A 139 1.16 5.89 4.34
CA VAL A 139 0.04 5.42 3.51
C VAL A 139 -0.76 6.58 2.93
N ILE A 140 -1.12 7.53 3.80
CA ILE A 140 -1.84 8.76 3.43
C ILE A 140 -1.11 9.95 4.04
N GLU A 141 -0.88 10.96 3.20
CA GLU A 141 -0.26 12.21 3.57
C GLU A 141 -1.20 13.37 3.26
N GLU A 142 -1.15 14.41 4.08
CA GLU A 142 -1.94 15.61 3.84
C GLU A 142 -1.14 16.90 4.10
N ALA A 143 -1.47 17.94 3.35
CA ALA A 143 -0.88 19.26 3.50
C ALA A 143 -1.97 20.34 3.34
N PRO A 144 -2.00 21.37 4.19
CA PRO A 144 -1.25 21.52 5.44
C PRO A 144 -1.67 20.49 6.50
N ALA A 145 -0.94 20.42 7.62
CA ALA A 145 -1.33 19.54 8.73
C ALA A 145 -2.65 20.04 9.35
N PRO A 146 -3.64 19.15 9.60
CA PRO A 146 -4.94 19.56 10.11
C PRO A 146 -4.85 20.12 11.53
N ASP A 147 -5.62 21.18 11.77
CA ASP A 147 -5.73 21.94 13.03
C ASP A 147 -4.41 22.55 13.53
N MET A 148 -3.43 22.70 12.64
CA MET A 148 -2.11 23.24 12.94
C MET A 148 -2.16 24.76 13.20
N PRO A 149 -1.88 25.22 14.44
CA PRO A 149 -1.86 26.64 14.79
C PRO A 149 -0.72 27.38 14.07
N ASP A 150 -0.95 28.65 13.70
CA ASP A 150 0.05 29.47 13.02
C ASP A 150 1.33 29.66 13.84
N THR A 151 1.22 29.71 15.17
CA THR A 151 2.37 29.84 16.07
C THR A 151 3.26 28.60 16.01
N MET A 152 2.68 27.40 16.06
CA MET A 152 3.39 26.13 15.92
C MET A 152 3.97 25.97 14.51
N ARG A 153 3.19 26.29 13.46
CA ARG A 153 3.67 26.27 12.07
C ARG A 153 4.91 27.15 11.89
N LYS A 154 4.86 28.36 12.43
CA LYS A 154 6.01 29.28 12.41
C LYS A 154 7.19 28.71 13.19
N ALA A 155 6.98 28.20 14.40
CA ALA A 155 8.05 27.64 15.23
C ALA A 155 8.73 26.44 14.56
N MET A 156 7.96 25.52 13.98
CA MET A 156 8.49 24.36 13.24
C MET A 156 9.21 24.78 11.96
N GLY A 157 8.64 25.73 11.21
CA GLY A 157 9.26 26.29 10.00
C GLY A 157 10.60 26.97 10.29
N ASP A 158 10.65 27.82 11.32
CA ASP A 158 11.86 28.52 11.75
C ASP A 158 12.93 27.52 12.20
N ALA A 159 12.54 26.51 13.01
CA ALA A 159 13.45 25.45 13.46
C ALA A 159 14.00 24.63 12.27
N ALA A 160 13.14 24.31 11.29
CA ALA A 160 13.55 23.57 10.09
C ALA A 160 14.54 24.38 9.23
N VAL A 161 14.30 25.67 9.03
CA VAL A 161 15.23 26.55 8.28
C VAL A 161 16.55 26.72 9.04
N ALA A 162 16.52 26.85 10.38
CA ALA A 162 17.72 26.93 11.20
C ALA A 162 18.57 25.65 11.09
N ALA A 163 17.95 24.48 11.22
CA ALA A 163 18.59 23.18 11.02
C ALA A 163 19.26 23.06 9.65
N THR A 164 18.53 23.45 8.60
CA THR A 164 18.98 23.41 7.20
C THR A 164 20.24 24.27 7.00
N LYS A 165 20.24 25.47 7.57
CA LYS A 165 21.40 26.38 7.51
C LYS A 165 22.59 25.87 8.33
N ALA A 166 22.35 25.29 9.50
CA ALA A 166 23.41 24.81 10.40
C ALA A 166 24.31 23.74 9.75
N ILE A 167 23.75 22.92 8.85
CA ILE A 167 24.51 21.88 8.15
C ILE A 167 24.97 22.26 6.74
N GLY A 168 24.75 23.51 6.31
CA GLY A 168 25.08 23.96 4.96
C GLY A 168 24.38 23.14 3.88
N TYR A 169 23.09 22.84 4.10
CA TYR A 169 22.29 22.03 3.18
C TYR A 169 22.04 22.76 1.85
N VAL A 170 21.82 22.01 0.76
CA VAL A 170 21.49 22.54 -0.57
C VAL A 170 20.46 21.62 -1.24
N GLY A 171 19.54 22.20 -2.01
CA GLY A 171 18.45 21.49 -2.68
C GLY A 171 17.25 21.25 -1.76
N ALA A 172 16.39 20.33 -2.18
CA ALA A 172 15.22 19.90 -1.40
C ALA A 172 15.62 18.96 -0.25
N GLY A 173 15.02 19.15 0.91
CA GLY A 173 15.13 18.25 2.05
C GLY A 173 13.85 18.24 2.86
N THR A 174 13.71 17.30 3.78
CA THR A 174 12.57 17.27 4.69
C THR A 174 13.05 17.01 6.10
N ILE A 175 12.57 17.83 7.03
CA ILE A 175 12.84 17.66 8.46
C ILE A 175 11.61 17.05 9.08
N GLU A 176 11.77 15.85 9.63
CA GLU A 176 10.69 15.09 10.25
C GLU A 176 10.64 15.43 11.75
N PHE A 177 9.46 15.82 12.21
CA PHE A 177 9.17 16.05 13.61
C PHE A 177 8.11 15.06 14.10
N ILE A 178 8.18 14.79 15.38
CA ILE A 178 7.12 14.13 16.13
C ILE A 178 6.48 15.16 17.05
N ALA A 179 5.17 15.34 16.92
CA ALA A 179 4.38 16.24 17.75
C ALA A 179 3.57 15.44 18.76
N ASP A 180 3.67 15.77 20.05
CA ASP A 180 2.80 15.20 21.07
C ASP A 180 1.47 15.96 21.10
N VAL A 181 0.39 15.30 20.68
CA VAL A 181 -0.96 15.90 20.65
C VAL A 181 -1.85 15.43 21.79
N THR A 182 -1.28 14.87 22.85
CA THR A 182 -2.04 14.46 24.04
C THR A 182 -2.88 15.61 24.61
N ASN A 183 -2.41 16.86 24.52
CA ASN A 183 -3.10 18.07 24.96
C ASN A 183 -3.46 19.01 23.78
N GLY A 184 -3.54 18.48 22.56
CA GLY A 184 -3.63 19.28 21.33
C GLY A 184 -2.25 19.71 20.78
N LEU A 185 -2.25 20.36 19.62
CA LEU A 185 -1.04 20.87 18.99
C LEU A 185 -0.53 22.13 19.71
N ASP A 186 0.75 22.12 20.11
CA ASP A 186 1.42 23.19 20.84
C ASP A 186 2.82 23.44 20.27
N GLU A 187 3.21 24.71 20.17
CA GLU A 187 4.53 25.17 19.71
C GLU A 187 5.72 24.71 20.57
N ASN A 188 5.47 24.15 21.76
CA ASN A 188 6.49 23.60 22.65
C ASN A 188 6.50 22.07 22.68
N ALA A 189 5.59 21.42 21.95
CA ALA A 189 5.36 19.98 21.99
C ALA A 189 5.67 19.29 20.66
N PHE A 190 6.67 19.78 19.91
CA PHE A 190 7.23 19.11 18.74
C PHE A 190 8.71 18.86 18.92
N TYR A 191 9.20 17.78 18.32
CA TYR A 191 10.57 17.32 18.53
C TYR A 191 11.15 16.75 17.25
N PHE A 192 12.38 17.11 16.93
CA PHE A 192 13.13 16.59 15.80
C PHE A 192 13.31 15.08 15.91
N MET A 193 12.96 14.36 14.84
CA MET A 193 13.25 12.95 14.67
C MET A 193 14.50 12.75 13.83
N GLU A 194 14.44 13.19 12.58
CA GLU A 194 15.50 13.03 11.60
C GLU A 194 15.33 14.02 10.44
N MET A 195 16.34 14.07 9.56
CA MET A 195 16.26 14.83 8.32
C MET A 195 16.50 13.88 7.14
N ASN A 196 15.53 13.81 6.25
CA ASN A 196 15.66 13.10 4.99
C ASN A 196 16.35 13.99 3.96
N THR A 197 17.59 13.64 3.61
CA THR A 197 18.47 14.45 2.76
C THR A 197 18.20 14.24 1.27
N ARG A 198 16.93 14.29 0.86
CA ARG A 198 16.41 14.04 -0.49
C ARG A 198 15.03 14.68 -0.67
N LEU A 199 14.53 14.68 -1.89
CA LEU A 199 13.12 14.91 -2.16
C LEU A 199 12.29 13.77 -1.54
N GLN A 200 11.21 14.11 -0.85
CA GLN A 200 10.29 13.12 -0.29
C GLN A 200 9.32 12.60 -1.35
N VAL A 201 8.77 11.41 -1.13
CA VAL A 201 7.83 10.76 -2.07
C VAL A 201 6.56 11.62 -2.18
N GLU A 202 6.10 12.07 -1.02
CA GLU A 202 4.93 12.89 -0.69
C GLU A 202 5.13 14.40 -0.94
N HIS A 203 6.17 14.80 -1.68
CA HIS A 203 6.33 16.20 -2.07
C HIS A 203 5.15 16.79 -2.88
N PRO A 204 4.36 16.02 -3.68
CA PRO A 204 3.26 16.61 -4.44
C PRO A 204 2.19 17.28 -3.60
N VAL A 205 1.89 16.83 -2.36
CA VAL A 205 0.90 17.56 -1.53
C VAL A 205 1.40 18.97 -1.20
N THR A 206 2.70 19.16 -1.02
CA THR A 206 3.32 20.48 -0.85
C THR A 206 3.23 21.30 -2.14
N GLU A 207 3.50 20.70 -3.30
CA GLU A 207 3.37 21.37 -4.60
C GLU A 207 1.94 21.86 -4.84
N MET A 208 0.94 21.03 -4.53
CA MET A 208 -0.47 21.34 -4.75
C MET A 208 -0.95 22.53 -3.89
N ILE A 209 -0.48 22.68 -2.65
CA ILE A 209 -0.88 23.80 -1.80
C ILE A 209 -0.06 25.08 -2.02
N THR A 210 1.15 24.97 -2.58
CA THR A 210 2.06 26.12 -2.78
C THR A 210 2.13 26.61 -4.22
N GLY A 211 1.71 25.78 -5.18
CA GLY A 211 1.85 26.03 -6.61
C GLY A 211 3.30 26.01 -7.11
N GLN A 212 4.24 25.46 -6.33
CA GLN A 212 5.66 25.38 -6.69
C GLN A 212 6.00 24.01 -7.28
N ASP A 213 6.90 23.98 -8.26
CA ASP A 213 7.52 22.74 -8.77
C ASP A 213 8.87 22.53 -8.07
N LEU A 214 8.92 21.55 -7.18
CA LEU A 214 10.09 21.30 -6.36
C LEU A 214 11.24 20.67 -7.15
N VAL A 215 10.94 19.93 -8.22
CA VAL A 215 11.95 19.33 -9.09
C VAL A 215 12.60 20.42 -9.95
N ASP A 216 11.82 21.37 -10.47
CA ASP A 216 12.35 22.54 -11.18
C ASP A 216 13.26 23.39 -10.28
N TRP A 217 12.86 23.62 -9.03
CA TRP A 217 13.72 24.29 -8.05
C TRP A 217 15.02 23.52 -7.81
N GLN A 218 14.97 22.18 -7.78
CA GLN A 218 16.17 21.36 -7.57
C GLN A 218 17.15 21.52 -8.72
N LEU A 219 16.65 21.53 -9.96
CA LEU A 219 17.46 21.75 -11.16
C LEU A 219 18.04 23.17 -11.20
N THR A 220 17.23 24.17 -10.86
CA THR A 220 17.64 25.58 -10.82
C THR A 220 18.77 25.80 -9.81
N VAL A 221 18.62 25.31 -8.58
CA VAL A 221 19.64 25.42 -7.54
C VAL A 221 20.90 24.62 -7.90
N ALA A 222 20.75 23.40 -8.43
CA ALA A 222 21.90 22.60 -8.86
C ALA A 222 22.68 23.26 -10.02
N ALA A 223 22.03 24.08 -10.85
CA ALA A 223 22.68 24.90 -11.87
C ALA A 223 23.40 26.14 -11.32
N GLY A 224 23.39 26.36 -10.00
CA GLY A 224 23.95 27.54 -9.33
C GLY A 224 23.00 28.74 -9.25
N GLY A 225 21.72 28.55 -9.60
CA GLY A 225 20.67 29.55 -9.43
C GLY A 225 20.35 29.81 -7.95
N ALA A 226 19.71 30.93 -7.68
CA ALA A 226 19.14 31.25 -6.37
C ALA A 226 17.72 30.68 -6.24
N LEU A 227 17.20 30.62 -5.01
CA LEU A 227 15.80 30.26 -4.76
C LEU A 227 14.84 31.21 -5.51
N PRO A 228 13.82 30.69 -6.22
CA PRO A 228 12.87 31.52 -6.97
C PRO A 228 11.98 32.41 -6.09
N CYS A 229 11.74 32.00 -4.84
CA CYS A 229 10.85 32.68 -3.90
C CYS A 229 11.55 32.89 -2.55
N THR A 230 11.21 33.99 -1.88
CA THR A 230 11.52 34.19 -0.46
C THR A 230 10.44 33.58 0.42
N GLN A 231 10.70 33.47 1.73
CA GLN A 231 9.69 32.94 2.68
C GLN A 231 8.38 33.74 2.67
N ALA A 232 8.44 35.04 2.37
CA ALA A 232 7.27 35.92 2.33
C ALA A 232 6.44 35.77 1.05
N ASP A 233 7.02 35.21 -0.02
CA ASP A 233 6.32 34.98 -1.29
C ASP A 233 5.55 33.64 -1.29
N LEU A 234 5.82 32.78 -0.31
CA LEU A 234 5.18 31.48 -0.16
C LEU A 234 3.89 31.61 0.66
N ALA A 235 2.83 30.97 0.19
CA ALA A 235 1.53 30.92 0.86
C ALA A 235 0.91 29.53 0.74
N ILE A 236 0.02 29.21 1.68
CA ILE A 236 -0.81 27.99 1.62
C ILE A 236 -2.11 28.36 0.90
N SER A 237 -2.46 27.57 -0.12
CA SER A 237 -3.75 27.63 -0.80
C SER A 237 -4.43 26.27 -0.72
N GLY A 238 -5.65 26.24 -0.16
CA GLY A 238 -6.45 25.01 -0.05
C GLY A 238 -5.81 23.91 0.80
N HIS A 239 -6.17 22.67 0.48
CA HIS A 239 -5.75 21.46 1.17
C HIS A 239 -5.54 20.33 0.15
N ALA A 240 -4.50 19.54 0.34
CA ALA A 240 -4.17 18.40 -0.50
C ALA A 240 -4.07 17.11 0.31
N PHE A 241 -4.50 16.01 -0.31
CA PHE A 241 -4.25 14.65 0.16
C PHE A 241 -3.44 13.90 -0.90
N GLU A 242 -2.55 13.03 -0.45
CA GLU A 242 -1.93 12.00 -1.26
C GLU A 242 -2.19 10.64 -0.64
N VAL A 243 -2.44 9.64 -1.49
CA VAL A 243 -2.48 8.23 -1.09
C VAL A 243 -1.49 7.44 -1.92
N ARG A 244 -0.82 6.48 -1.27
CA ARG A 244 0.10 5.55 -1.93
C ARG A 244 -0.62 4.26 -2.31
N LEU A 245 -0.85 4.10 -3.60
CA LEU A 245 -1.42 2.88 -4.16
C LEU A 245 -0.31 1.84 -4.34
N TYR A 246 -0.40 0.77 -3.56
CA TYR A 246 0.56 -0.33 -3.51
C TYR A 246 -0.05 -1.62 -4.03
N ALA A 247 0.78 -2.43 -4.70
CA ALA A 247 0.54 -3.85 -4.92
C ALA A 247 0.80 -4.62 -3.61
N GLU A 248 -0.17 -4.58 -2.71
CA GLU A 248 -0.16 -5.27 -1.41
C GLU A 248 -1.55 -5.84 -1.15
N ASP A 249 -1.63 -6.88 -0.30
CA ASP A 249 -2.88 -7.50 0.13
C ASP A 249 -3.21 -7.15 1.59
N PRO A 250 -4.05 -6.14 1.86
CA PRO A 250 -4.42 -5.75 3.23
C PRO A 250 -5.04 -6.87 4.08
N ALA A 251 -5.76 -7.81 3.47
CA ALA A 251 -6.40 -8.92 4.19
C ALA A 251 -5.37 -9.94 4.68
N ASN A 252 -4.32 -10.14 3.90
CA ASN A 252 -3.20 -11.02 4.23
C ASN A 252 -2.00 -10.23 4.81
N ASP A 253 -2.24 -9.44 5.85
CA ASP A 253 -1.20 -8.66 6.57
C ASP A 253 -0.32 -7.77 5.67
N PHE A 254 -0.89 -7.30 4.56
CA PHE A 254 -0.25 -6.46 3.54
C PHE A 254 0.98 -7.13 2.93
N LEU A 255 0.88 -8.44 2.67
CA LEU A 255 1.88 -9.12 1.84
C LEU A 255 1.97 -8.42 0.48
N PRO A 256 3.19 -8.13 -0.01
CA PRO A 256 3.37 -7.58 -1.34
C PRO A 256 2.85 -8.53 -2.42
N ALA A 257 2.13 -7.97 -3.39
CA ALA A 257 1.61 -8.69 -4.53
C ALA A 257 2.48 -8.39 -5.76
N THR A 258 2.59 -9.39 -6.62
CA THR A 258 3.29 -9.29 -7.91
C THR A 258 2.41 -9.85 -9.01
N GLY A 259 2.66 -9.47 -10.25
CA GLY A 259 1.91 -10.00 -11.37
C GLY A 259 1.70 -8.94 -12.45
N LYS A 260 0.90 -9.29 -13.45
CA LYS A 260 0.63 -8.43 -14.60
C LYS A 260 -0.58 -7.54 -14.33
N LEU A 261 -0.43 -6.25 -14.61
CA LEU A 261 -1.52 -5.28 -14.55
C LEU A 261 -2.44 -5.46 -15.76
N LEU A 262 -3.34 -6.43 -15.71
CA LEU A 262 -4.27 -6.75 -16.80
C LEU A 262 -5.22 -5.59 -17.12
N ARG A 263 -5.61 -4.86 -16.08
CA ARG A 263 -6.33 -3.57 -16.18
C ARG A 263 -5.62 -2.55 -15.30
N LEU A 264 -5.38 -1.37 -15.85
CA LEU A 264 -4.98 -0.20 -15.09
C LEU A 264 -5.57 1.04 -15.76
N LYS A 265 -6.66 1.54 -15.20
CA LYS A 265 -7.26 2.83 -15.55
C LYS A 265 -7.22 3.72 -14.34
N THR A 266 -6.59 4.88 -14.48
CA THR A 266 -6.53 5.91 -13.44
C THR A 266 -7.80 6.77 -13.49
N PRO A 267 -8.16 7.48 -12.41
CA PRO A 267 -9.16 8.54 -12.47
C PRO A 267 -8.73 9.63 -13.46
N GLU A 268 -9.69 10.41 -13.94
CA GLU A 268 -9.43 11.53 -14.84
C GLU A 268 -8.58 12.60 -14.14
N THR A 269 -7.36 12.80 -14.64
CA THR A 269 -6.45 13.83 -14.14
C THR A 269 -6.89 15.21 -14.61
N ASN A 270 -6.81 16.20 -13.73
CA ASN A 270 -7.10 17.59 -13.99
C ASN A 270 -6.31 18.48 -13.02
N ALA A 271 -6.57 19.79 -12.99
CA ALA A 271 -5.87 20.72 -12.11
C ALA A 271 -5.97 20.39 -10.60
N THR A 272 -6.94 19.57 -10.19
CA THR A 272 -7.22 19.22 -8.79
C THR A 272 -7.07 17.73 -8.49
N VAL A 273 -6.79 16.90 -9.51
CA VAL A 273 -6.58 15.46 -9.39
C VAL A 273 -5.34 15.11 -10.20
N ARG A 274 -4.26 14.73 -9.52
CA ARG A 274 -2.97 14.39 -10.09
C ARG A 274 -2.66 12.93 -9.81
N VAL A 275 -2.10 12.25 -10.79
CA VAL A 275 -1.64 10.87 -10.65
C VAL A 275 -0.20 10.79 -11.11
N ASP A 276 0.69 10.46 -10.19
CA ASP A 276 2.09 10.16 -10.49
C ASP A 276 2.25 8.65 -10.52
N THR A 277 2.55 8.06 -11.68
CA THR A 277 2.72 6.60 -11.83
C THR A 277 3.94 6.26 -12.66
N GLY A 278 4.61 5.15 -12.29
CA GLY A 278 5.75 4.60 -13.01
C GLY A 278 5.42 3.39 -13.88
N VAL A 279 4.15 2.97 -13.94
CA VAL A 279 3.69 1.75 -14.62
C VAL A 279 2.51 2.04 -15.56
N ARG A 280 2.22 1.10 -16.45
CA ARG A 280 1.10 1.17 -17.41
C ARG A 280 0.38 -0.18 -17.46
N GLN A 281 -0.85 -0.17 -17.97
CA GLN A 281 -1.58 -1.43 -18.23
C GLN A 281 -0.73 -2.36 -19.10
N GLY A 282 -0.64 -3.62 -18.69
CA GLY A 282 0.17 -4.66 -19.33
C GLY A 282 1.57 -4.83 -18.73
N ASP A 283 2.06 -3.87 -17.93
CA ASP A 283 3.32 -4.03 -17.20
C ASP A 283 3.21 -5.09 -16.10
N THR A 284 4.36 -5.58 -15.64
CA THR A 284 4.46 -6.55 -14.54
C THR A 284 5.05 -5.88 -13.30
N VAL A 285 4.34 -5.96 -12.18
CA VAL A 285 4.89 -5.64 -10.86
C VAL A 285 5.79 -6.80 -10.44
N SER A 286 7.09 -6.54 -10.37
CA SER A 286 8.10 -7.57 -10.06
C SER A 286 8.55 -7.50 -8.60
N PRO A 287 9.03 -8.62 -8.01
CA PRO A 287 9.45 -8.66 -6.61
C PRO A 287 10.77 -7.92 -6.32
N PHE A 288 11.44 -7.39 -7.35
CA PHE A 288 12.76 -6.76 -7.23
C PHE A 288 12.71 -5.27 -6.89
N TYR A 289 11.53 -4.64 -6.95
CA TYR A 289 11.34 -3.21 -6.73
C TYR A 289 10.29 -2.94 -5.67
N ASP A 290 10.16 -1.67 -5.30
CA ASP A 290 9.08 -1.20 -4.44
C ASP A 290 7.71 -1.47 -5.11
N PRO A 291 6.68 -1.92 -4.37
CA PRO A 291 5.41 -2.34 -4.95
C PRO A 291 4.48 -1.16 -5.28
N MET A 292 4.92 0.10 -5.16
CA MET A 292 4.09 1.27 -5.42
C MET A 292 3.72 1.37 -6.91
N ILE A 293 2.43 1.33 -7.18
CA ILE A 293 1.85 1.47 -8.53
C ILE A 293 1.72 2.95 -8.89
N ALA A 294 1.19 3.75 -7.97
CA ALA A 294 0.95 5.16 -8.19
C ALA A 294 0.83 5.95 -6.88
N LYS A 295 1.00 7.26 -7.00
CA LYS A 295 0.53 8.23 -6.01
C LYS A 295 -0.70 8.91 -6.59
N LEU A 296 -1.79 8.91 -5.85
CA LEU A 296 -2.99 9.67 -6.19
C LEU A 296 -3.04 10.90 -5.30
N ILE A 297 -3.04 12.08 -5.91
CA ILE A 297 -3.04 13.36 -5.22
C ILE A 297 -4.28 14.13 -5.61
N VAL A 298 -4.97 14.67 -4.61
CA VAL A 298 -6.11 15.56 -4.81
C VAL A 298 -5.93 16.85 -4.06
N TRP A 299 -6.51 17.93 -4.56
CA TRP A 299 -6.52 19.24 -3.93
C TRP A 299 -7.92 19.85 -4.01
N ASP A 300 -8.30 20.61 -2.99
CA ASP A 300 -9.48 21.47 -3.02
C ASP A 300 -9.31 22.65 -2.04
N GLU A 301 -10.26 23.59 -2.03
CA GLU A 301 -10.21 24.79 -1.19
C GLU A 301 -10.28 24.49 0.31
N THR A 302 -10.85 23.34 0.69
CA THR A 302 -11.00 22.90 2.09
C THR A 302 -10.66 21.43 2.22
N ARG A 303 -10.18 21.02 3.41
CA ARG A 303 -9.90 19.61 3.73
C ARG A 303 -11.10 18.71 3.43
N ASP A 304 -12.31 19.10 3.83
CA ASP A 304 -13.51 18.29 3.62
C ASP A 304 -13.86 18.12 2.14
N ALA A 305 -13.64 19.16 1.33
CA ALA A 305 -13.83 19.09 -0.12
C ALA A 305 -12.76 18.21 -0.78
N ALA A 306 -11.50 18.35 -0.37
CA ALA A 306 -10.40 17.51 -0.82
C ALA A 306 -10.63 16.04 -0.45
N LEU A 307 -11.19 15.75 0.74
CA LEU A 307 -11.50 14.38 1.18
C LEU A 307 -12.62 13.75 0.34
N ARG A 308 -13.70 14.48 0.05
CA ARG A 308 -14.75 13.99 -0.88
C ARG A 308 -14.20 13.75 -2.29
N LYS A 309 -13.28 14.61 -2.73
CA LYS A 309 -12.60 14.46 -4.02
C LYS A 309 -11.70 13.22 -4.02
N LEU A 310 -10.97 12.96 -2.93
CA LEU A 310 -10.16 11.76 -2.75
C LEU A 310 -11.02 10.50 -2.88
N GLN A 311 -12.15 10.45 -2.16
CA GLN A 311 -13.10 9.32 -2.23
C GLN A 311 -13.59 9.08 -3.67
N THR A 312 -13.92 10.16 -4.38
CA THR A 312 -14.37 10.09 -5.79
C THR A 312 -13.24 9.65 -6.73
N ALA A 313 -12.02 10.12 -6.51
CA ALA A 313 -10.88 9.77 -7.34
C ALA A 313 -10.44 8.31 -7.12
N ILE A 314 -10.49 7.82 -5.89
CA ILE A 314 -10.23 6.41 -5.55
C ILE A 314 -11.23 5.50 -6.27
N SER A 315 -12.53 5.81 -6.25
CA SER A 315 -13.55 5.00 -6.93
C SER A 315 -13.45 5.04 -8.47
N GLY A 316 -12.69 5.99 -9.03
CA GLY A 316 -12.38 6.08 -10.45
C GLY A 316 -11.26 5.13 -10.90
N TYR A 317 -10.51 4.52 -9.98
CA TYR A 317 -9.50 3.53 -10.33
C TYR A 317 -10.13 2.22 -10.81
N GLN A 318 -9.50 1.57 -11.79
CA GLN A 318 -9.82 0.22 -12.21
C GLN A 318 -8.51 -0.56 -12.34
N ILE A 319 -8.33 -1.55 -11.48
CA ILE A 319 -7.11 -2.35 -11.41
C ILE A 319 -7.50 -3.82 -11.36
N ALA A 320 -6.84 -4.65 -12.17
CA ALA A 320 -7.00 -6.10 -12.13
C ALA A 320 -5.70 -6.81 -12.49
N GLY A 321 -5.57 -8.06 -12.05
CA GLY A 321 -4.41 -8.92 -12.27
C GLY A 321 -3.35 -8.88 -11.16
N VAL A 322 -3.42 -7.89 -10.26
CA VAL A 322 -2.58 -7.80 -9.06
C VAL A 322 -3.44 -7.31 -7.90
N THR A 323 -3.32 -7.92 -6.73
CA THR A 323 -3.96 -7.45 -5.50
C THR A 323 -3.38 -6.11 -5.07
N THR A 324 -4.23 -5.18 -4.61
CA THR A 324 -3.79 -3.84 -4.22
C THR A 324 -4.42 -3.38 -2.91
N ASN A 325 -3.84 -2.35 -2.32
CA ASN A 325 -4.39 -1.69 -1.14
C ASN A 325 -5.52 -0.69 -1.45
N LEU A 326 -6.07 -0.65 -2.67
CA LEU A 326 -7.02 0.38 -3.11
C LEU A 326 -8.27 0.46 -2.23
N ASP A 327 -8.87 -0.68 -1.90
CA ASP A 327 -10.08 -0.74 -1.04
C ASP A 327 -9.78 -0.33 0.40
N PHE A 328 -8.58 -0.65 0.90
CA PHE A 328 -8.10 -0.19 2.20
C PHE A 328 -7.95 1.34 2.23
N LEU A 329 -7.40 1.94 1.16
CA LEU A 329 -7.34 3.42 1.03
C LEU A 329 -8.75 4.03 0.98
N ALA A 330 -9.69 3.40 0.27
CA ALA A 330 -11.09 3.84 0.22
C ALA A 330 -11.74 3.82 1.61
N LYS A 331 -11.50 2.75 2.40
CA LYS A 331 -11.99 2.61 3.78
C LYS A 331 -11.42 3.69 4.70
N ILE A 332 -10.13 3.98 4.63
CA ILE A 332 -9.54 5.07 5.42
C ILE A 332 -10.14 6.41 5.04
N ALA A 333 -10.23 6.71 3.73
CA ALA A 333 -10.78 7.98 3.25
C ALA A 333 -12.25 8.17 3.64
N ALA A 334 -13.02 7.08 3.81
CA ALA A 334 -14.40 7.10 4.28
C ALA A 334 -14.55 7.02 5.81
N HIS A 335 -13.48 6.80 6.56
CA HIS A 335 -13.56 6.52 7.99
C HIS A 335 -13.94 7.77 8.81
N PRO A 336 -14.95 7.70 9.71
CA PRO A 336 -15.39 8.86 10.48
C PRO A 336 -14.30 9.51 11.34
N ALA A 337 -13.40 8.73 11.93
CA ALA A 337 -12.30 9.26 12.74
C ALA A 337 -11.27 10.05 11.89
N PHE A 338 -11.07 9.65 10.63
CA PHE A 338 -10.19 10.37 9.70
C PHE A 338 -10.82 11.70 9.25
N ALA A 339 -12.12 11.69 8.98
CA ALA A 339 -12.89 12.92 8.72
C ALA A 339 -12.86 13.87 9.93
N ALA A 340 -12.93 13.31 11.16
CA ALA A 340 -12.90 14.07 12.41
C ALA A 340 -11.50 14.55 12.84
N LYS A 341 -10.43 14.22 12.08
CA LYS A 341 -9.04 14.61 12.35
C LYS A 341 -8.46 14.03 13.65
N ASP A 342 -8.98 12.89 14.13
CA ASP A 342 -8.38 12.15 15.26
C ASP A 342 -7.16 11.36 14.77
N LEU A 343 -6.08 12.09 14.46
CA LEU A 343 -4.89 11.55 13.82
C LEU A 343 -3.76 11.34 14.84
N ASP A 344 -3.16 10.16 14.79
CA ASP A 344 -1.87 9.85 15.38
C ASP A 344 -1.27 8.62 14.67
N THR A 345 0.01 8.33 14.92
CA THR A 345 0.71 7.22 14.26
C THR A 345 0.17 5.83 14.58
N GLY A 346 -0.72 5.69 15.57
CA GLY A 346 -1.41 4.44 15.90
C GLY A 346 -2.79 4.31 15.26
N PHE A 347 -3.20 5.23 14.37
CA PHE A 347 -4.54 5.24 13.77
C PHE A 347 -4.88 3.93 13.06
N ILE A 348 -4.01 3.47 12.15
CA ILE A 348 -4.27 2.26 11.34
C ILE A 348 -4.36 1.03 12.22
N ASP A 349 -3.45 0.87 13.19
CA ASP A 349 -3.47 -0.27 14.11
C ASP A 349 -4.72 -0.26 15.00
N ARG A 350 -5.19 0.93 15.43
CA ARG A 350 -6.38 1.09 16.27
C ARG A 350 -7.67 0.70 15.54
N PHE A 351 -7.78 1.02 14.25
CA PHE A 351 -8.98 0.78 13.45
C PHE A 351 -8.81 -0.37 12.45
N LYS A 352 -7.83 -1.26 12.66
CA LYS A 352 -7.48 -2.32 11.69
C LYS A 352 -8.70 -3.11 11.22
N ASP A 353 -9.56 -3.52 12.13
CA ASP A 353 -10.75 -4.33 11.83
C ASP A 353 -11.79 -3.59 10.96
N ASP A 354 -11.84 -2.26 11.06
CA ASP A 354 -12.75 -1.43 10.24
C ASP A 354 -12.15 -1.11 8.86
N LEU A 355 -10.82 -1.12 8.76
CA LEU A 355 -10.06 -0.66 7.59
C LEU A 355 -9.72 -1.80 6.63
N VAL A 356 -9.44 -3.00 7.14
CA VAL A 356 -9.16 -4.17 6.28
C VAL A 356 -10.47 -4.56 5.56
N PRO A 357 -10.50 -4.52 4.23
CA PRO A 357 -11.72 -4.83 3.48
C PRO A 357 -12.05 -6.32 3.59
N GLU A 358 -13.31 -6.62 3.85
CA GLU A 358 -13.85 -7.96 3.65
C GLU A 358 -13.98 -8.27 2.15
N PRO A 359 -13.86 -9.54 1.73
CA PRO A 359 -14.16 -9.94 0.37
C PRO A 359 -15.54 -9.44 -0.05
N PRO A 360 -15.66 -8.72 -1.18
CA PRO A 360 -16.92 -8.14 -1.58
C PRO A 360 -17.93 -9.24 -1.88
N VAL A 361 -19.14 -9.09 -1.36
CA VAL A 361 -20.26 -9.95 -1.72
C VAL A 361 -20.71 -9.59 -3.14
N ALA A 362 -20.62 -10.55 -4.05
CA ALA A 362 -21.09 -10.40 -5.42
C ALA A 362 -22.61 -10.18 -5.43
N SER A 363 -23.06 -9.17 -6.16
CA SER A 363 -24.48 -8.98 -6.45
C SER A 363 -24.88 -9.70 -7.74
N ASP A 364 -26.18 -9.96 -7.90
CA ASP A 364 -26.76 -10.42 -9.18
C ASP A 364 -26.36 -9.52 -10.36
N GLN A 365 -26.19 -8.22 -10.12
CA GLN A 365 -25.70 -7.28 -11.13
C GLN A 365 -24.24 -7.56 -11.53
N ASP A 366 -23.36 -7.89 -10.59
CA ASP A 366 -21.96 -8.20 -10.89
C ASP A 366 -21.84 -9.51 -11.67
N ILE A 367 -22.63 -10.52 -11.28
CA ILE A 367 -22.73 -11.81 -11.98
C ILE A 367 -23.26 -11.61 -13.41
N ALA A 368 -24.33 -10.82 -13.56
CA ALA A 368 -24.91 -10.51 -14.86
C ALA A 368 -23.91 -9.81 -15.79
N LEU A 369 -23.08 -8.91 -15.25
CA LEU A 369 -22.02 -8.24 -16.00
C LEU A 369 -20.94 -9.20 -16.47
N ALA A 370 -20.49 -10.13 -15.60
CA ALA A 370 -19.53 -11.16 -15.96
C ALA A 370 -20.05 -12.03 -17.11
N VAL A 371 -21.27 -12.57 -16.96
CA VAL A 371 -21.92 -13.42 -17.97
C VAL A 371 -22.10 -12.69 -19.29
N LEU A 372 -22.63 -11.46 -19.25
CA LEU A 372 -22.88 -10.67 -20.45
C LEU A 372 -21.59 -10.36 -21.21
N TYR A 373 -20.50 -10.04 -20.50
CA TYR A 373 -19.20 -9.85 -21.12
C TYR A 373 -18.71 -11.11 -21.83
N ILE A 374 -18.74 -12.26 -21.14
CA ILE A 374 -18.29 -13.54 -21.70
C ILE A 374 -19.08 -13.88 -22.97
N LEU A 375 -20.41 -13.72 -22.95
CA LEU A 375 -21.27 -13.99 -24.10
C LEU A 375 -20.92 -13.11 -25.31
N ILE A 376 -20.75 -11.80 -25.11
CA ILE A 376 -20.42 -10.86 -26.18
C ILE A 376 -19.04 -11.16 -26.78
N VAL A 377 -18.04 -11.43 -25.93
CA VAL A 377 -16.69 -11.79 -26.39
C VAL A 377 -16.71 -13.11 -27.15
N ARG A 378 -17.46 -14.11 -26.66
CA ARG A 378 -17.59 -15.42 -27.32
C ARG A 378 -18.25 -15.30 -28.69
N GLU A 379 -19.32 -14.52 -28.81
CA GLU A 379 -19.99 -14.24 -30.09
C GLU A 379 -19.03 -13.56 -31.07
N ALA A 380 -18.32 -12.51 -30.65
CA ALA A 380 -17.36 -11.81 -31.49
C ALA A 380 -16.20 -12.71 -31.96
N ASN A 381 -15.68 -13.58 -31.07
CA ASN A 381 -14.61 -14.52 -31.40
C ASN A 381 -15.09 -15.57 -32.41
N LEU A 382 -16.28 -16.14 -32.23
CA LEU A 382 -16.83 -17.12 -33.16
C LEU A 382 -17.18 -16.51 -34.51
N ASP A 383 -17.68 -15.27 -34.54
CA ASP A 383 -17.88 -14.52 -35.79
C ASP A 383 -16.56 -14.33 -36.56
N ALA A 384 -15.46 -14.05 -35.85
CA ALA A 384 -14.14 -13.94 -36.47
C ALA A 384 -13.65 -15.28 -37.02
N VAL A 385 -13.80 -16.36 -36.24
CA VAL A 385 -13.44 -17.73 -36.66
C VAL A 385 -14.27 -18.17 -37.86
N ALA A 386 -15.58 -17.93 -37.84
CA ALA A 386 -16.49 -18.25 -38.94
C ALA A 386 -16.04 -17.57 -40.24
N LYS A 387 -15.76 -16.27 -40.20
CA LYS A 387 -15.27 -15.49 -41.36
C LYS A 387 -13.95 -16.02 -41.93
N MET A 388 -13.10 -16.62 -41.08
CA MET A 388 -11.84 -17.23 -41.49
C MET A 388 -11.97 -18.70 -41.91
N SER A 389 -13.11 -19.33 -41.65
CA SER A 389 -13.34 -20.74 -41.95
C SER A 389 -13.69 -20.97 -43.44
N SER A 390 -13.60 -22.22 -43.88
CA SER A 390 -14.04 -22.64 -45.22
C SER A 390 -15.57 -22.61 -45.39
N ASP A 391 -16.33 -22.50 -44.30
CA ASP A 391 -17.79 -22.37 -44.32
C ASP A 391 -18.26 -21.28 -43.32
N PRO A 392 -18.21 -20.00 -43.74
CA PRO A 392 -18.61 -18.88 -42.89
C PRO A 392 -20.06 -18.88 -42.42
N TYR A 393 -20.91 -19.70 -43.03
CA TYR A 393 -22.34 -19.81 -42.71
C TYR A 393 -22.68 -21.10 -41.97
N SER A 394 -21.67 -21.86 -41.53
CA SER A 394 -21.89 -23.09 -40.77
C SER A 394 -22.71 -22.82 -39.50
N PRO A 395 -23.80 -23.57 -39.26
CA PRO A 395 -24.60 -23.42 -38.04
C PRO A 395 -23.82 -23.79 -36.78
N TRP A 396 -22.70 -24.50 -36.91
CA TRP A 396 -21.80 -24.85 -35.80
C TRP A 396 -20.96 -23.67 -35.29
N ASN A 397 -20.96 -22.54 -36.02
CA ASN A 397 -20.34 -21.30 -35.56
C ASN A 397 -21.33 -20.38 -34.82
N THR A 398 -22.52 -20.88 -34.45
CA THR A 398 -23.55 -20.09 -33.76
C THR A 398 -23.50 -20.30 -32.24
N THR A 399 -23.74 -19.24 -31.47
CA THR A 399 -23.67 -19.23 -30.00
C THR A 399 -25.02 -19.33 -29.31
N ARG A 400 -26.12 -19.58 -30.03
CA ARG A 400 -27.50 -19.45 -29.50
C ARG A 400 -28.02 -20.69 -28.76
N GLY A 401 -27.12 -21.54 -28.26
CA GLY A 401 -27.44 -22.73 -27.47
C GLY A 401 -28.42 -23.69 -28.15
N TRP A 402 -28.25 -24.00 -29.44
CA TRP A 402 -29.23 -24.79 -30.20
C TRP A 402 -29.55 -26.14 -29.52
N ARG A 403 -30.85 -26.42 -29.35
CA ARG A 403 -31.38 -27.68 -28.80
C ARG A 403 -32.60 -28.12 -29.62
N LEU A 404 -32.76 -29.43 -29.81
CA LEU A 404 -33.84 -29.98 -30.64
C LEU A 404 -35.22 -29.94 -29.96
N ASN A 405 -35.27 -30.10 -28.64
CA ASN A 405 -36.51 -30.30 -27.87
C ASN A 405 -36.60 -29.36 -26.64
N ASP A 406 -35.82 -28.28 -26.62
CA ASP A 406 -35.77 -27.36 -25.49
C ASP A 406 -35.48 -25.93 -25.98
N THR A 407 -35.69 -24.94 -25.11
CA THR A 407 -35.27 -23.56 -25.36
C THR A 407 -33.75 -23.50 -25.33
N GLY A 408 -33.16 -22.82 -26.31
CA GLY A 408 -31.71 -22.67 -26.36
C GLY A 408 -31.20 -21.89 -25.16
N HIS A 409 -30.27 -22.51 -24.43
CA HIS A 409 -29.67 -21.95 -23.23
C HIS A 409 -28.27 -22.49 -22.99
N ASP A 410 -27.48 -21.70 -22.28
CA ASP A 410 -26.19 -22.06 -21.72
C ASP A 410 -26.20 -21.94 -20.20
N ASP A 411 -25.45 -22.80 -19.53
CA ASP A 411 -25.27 -22.77 -18.08
C ASP A 411 -23.84 -22.33 -17.76
N PHE A 412 -23.71 -21.34 -16.89
CA PHE A 412 -22.45 -20.90 -16.31
C PHE A 412 -22.42 -21.30 -14.84
N ILE A 413 -21.30 -21.81 -14.37
CA ILE A 413 -21.09 -22.14 -12.96
C ILE A 413 -19.96 -21.26 -12.47
N PHE A 414 -20.23 -20.35 -11.54
CA PHE A 414 -19.20 -19.54 -10.90
C PHE A 414 -18.92 -20.04 -9.49
N SER A 415 -17.65 -20.01 -9.09
CA SER A 415 -17.27 -20.02 -7.67
C SER A 415 -17.01 -18.57 -7.24
N ILE A 416 -17.68 -18.15 -6.17
CA ILE A 416 -17.58 -16.81 -5.58
C ILE A 416 -17.42 -17.00 -4.08
N ASN A 417 -16.26 -16.63 -3.52
CA ASN A 417 -15.94 -16.87 -2.10
C ASN A 417 -16.27 -18.31 -1.68
N ASP A 418 -15.82 -19.28 -2.48
CA ASP A 418 -16.06 -20.73 -2.32
C ASP A 418 -17.52 -21.19 -2.40
N GLN A 419 -18.43 -20.32 -2.82
CA GLN A 419 -19.83 -20.68 -3.09
C GLN A 419 -20.08 -20.87 -4.58
N ILE A 420 -20.69 -22.01 -4.93
CA ILE A 420 -21.09 -22.30 -6.30
C ILE A 420 -22.39 -21.60 -6.64
N VAL A 421 -22.34 -20.79 -7.70
CA VAL A 421 -23.45 -19.99 -8.21
C VAL A 421 -23.73 -20.35 -9.67
N PRO A 422 -24.77 -21.17 -9.93
CA PRO A 422 -25.19 -21.48 -11.29
C PRO A 422 -26.00 -20.32 -11.88
N VAL A 423 -25.79 -20.06 -13.18
CA VAL A 423 -26.52 -19.06 -13.95
C VAL A 423 -26.93 -19.66 -15.29
N THR A 424 -28.23 -19.72 -15.57
CA THR A 424 -28.73 -20.17 -16.86
C THR A 424 -29.07 -18.96 -17.74
N VAL A 425 -28.59 -18.98 -18.98
CA VAL A 425 -28.75 -17.90 -19.96
C VAL A 425 -29.65 -18.37 -21.08
N PHE A 426 -30.77 -17.69 -21.30
CA PHE A 426 -31.64 -17.92 -22.46
C PHE A 426 -31.46 -16.82 -23.51
N TYR A 427 -31.42 -17.23 -24.77
CA TYR A 427 -31.20 -16.34 -25.92
C TYR A 427 -32.50 -15.70 -26.41
N GLY A 428 -32.55 -14.36 -26.38
CA GLY A 428 -33.56 -13.55 -27.07
C GLY A 428 -33.08 -13.08 -28.45
N GLU A 429 -33.84 -12.18 -29.08
CA GLU A 429 -33.48 -11.62 -30.40
C GLU A 429 -32.33 -10.62 -30.28
N ASP A 430 -32.44 -9.67 -29.36
CA ASP A 430 -31.47 -8.59 -29.06
C ASP A 430 -31.10 -8.50 -27.56
N SER A 431 -31.45 -9.52 -26.77
CA SER A 431 -31.23 -9.56 -25.33
C SER A 431 -31.04 -11.00 -24.83
N PHE A 432 -30.56 -11.12 -23.61
CA PHE A 432 -30.42 -12.36 -22.86
C PHE A 432 -31.37 -12.33 -21.67
N LYS A 433 -31.88 -13.49 -21.27
CA LYS A 433 -32.56 -13.66 -19.98
C LYS A 433 -31.67 -14.50 -19.08
N LEU A 434 -31.28 -13.94 -17.93
CA LEU A 434 -30.36 -14.58 -17.00
C LEU A 434 -31.16 -15.05 -15.78
N ASP A 435 -31.13 -16.35 -15.49
CA ASP A 435 -31.62 -16.91 -14.23
C ASP A 435 -30.51 -16.78 -13.19
N LEU A 436 -30.65 -15.78 -12.30
CA LEU A 436 -29.72 -15.46 -11.22
C LEU A 436 -30.30 -15.91 -9.86
N PRO A 437 -29.49 -15.93 -8.78
CA PRO A 437 -29.94 -16.38 -7.46
C PRO A 437 -31.19 -15.65 -6.94
N SER A 438 -31.32 -14.35 -7.21
CA SER A 438 -32.46 -13.55 -6.72
C SER A 438 -33.65 -13.53 -7.69
N GLY A 439 -33.48 -14.06 -8.90
CA GLY A 439 -34.53 -14.15 -9.91
C GLY A 439 -34.04 -13.97 -11.34
N ARG A 440 -34.98 -14.03 -12.28
CA ARG A 440 -34.71 -13.84 -13.70
C ARG A 440 -34.67 -12.35 -14.05
N ILE A 441 -33.65 -11.93 -14.80
CA ILE A 441 -33.53 -10.56 -15.34
C ILE A 441 -33.38 -10.55 -16.86
N ASP A 442 -33.77 -9.44 -17.50
CA ASP A 442 -33.47 -9.14 -18.89
C ASP A 442 -32.15 -8.35 -18.98
N ALA A 443 -31.18 -8.85 -19.75
CA ALA A 443 -29.85 -8.27 -19.90
C ALA A 443 -29.51 -8.03 -21.37
N LYS A 444 -28.89 -6.89 -21.67
CA LYS A 444 -28.28 -6.62 -22.98
C LYS A 444 -27.05 -5.76 -22.81
N GLY A 445 -26.08 -5.87 -23.71
CA GLY A 445 -24.90 -5.02 -23.63
C GLY A 445 -24.11 -4.99 -24.91
N VAL A 446 -23.18 -4.04 -24.94
CA VAL A 446 -22.23 -3.85 -26.03
C VAL A 446 -20.87 -3.46 -25.43
N LEU A 447 -19.79 -3.90 -26.06
CA LEU A 447 -18.45 -3.45 -25.71
C LEU A 447 -18.14 -2.14 -26.43
N SER A 448 -17.51 -1.19 -25.73
CA SER A 448 -16.92 -0.02 -26.35
C SER A 448 -15.65 -0.39 -27.13
N ASP A 449 -15.14 0.54 -27.93
CA ASP A 449 -13.85 0.39 -28.61
C ASP A 449 -12.67 0.19 -27.63
N THR A 450 -12.84 0.60 -26.37
CA THR A 450 -11.85 0.43 -25.29
C THR A 450 -12.04 -0.87 -24.50
N GLY A 451 -13.02 -1.70 -24.89
CA GLY A 451 -13.35 -2.97 -24.23
C GLY A 451 -14.20 -2.84 -22.96
N ASP A 452 -14.75 -1.66 -22.66
CA ASP A 452 -15.62 -1.45 -21.50
C ASP A 452 -17.05 -1.91 -21.83
N LEU A 453 -17.69 -2.64 -20.92
CA LEU A 453 -19.05 -3.13 -21.11
C LEU A 453 -20.06 -2.05 -20.75
N SER A 454 -20.88 -1.66 -21.72
CA SER A 454 -22.10 -0.89 -21.50
C SER A 454 -23.29 -1.83 -21.48
N ALA A 455 -23.86 -2.05 -20.29
CA ALA A 455 -24.94 -3.00 -20.05
C ALA A 455 -26.26 -2.29 -19.73
N THR A 456 -27.38 -2.91 -20.08
CA THR A 456 -28.71 -2.59 -19.60
C THR A 456 -29.30 -3.83 -18.93
N LEU A 457 -29.51 -3.78 -17.62
CA LEU A 457 -30.09 -4.86 -16.81
C LEU A 457 -31.46 -4.39 -16.30
N ASP A 458 -32.54 -5.08 -16.66
CA ASP A 458 -33.94 -4.70 -16.35
C ASP A 458 -34.27 -3.23 -16.65
N GLY A 459 -33.67 -2.68 -17.71
CA GLY A 459 -33.85 -1.29 -18.13
C GLY A 459 -32.89 -0.28 -17.49
N TYR A 460 -32.11 -0.68 -16.49
CA TYR A 460 -31.08 0.16 -15.85
C TYR A 460 -29.77 0.08 -16.63
N LYS A 461 -29.25 1.25 -17.04
CA LYS A 461 -27.96 1.34 -17.74
C LYS A 461 -26.82 1.47 -16.76
N LEU A 462 -25.76 0.71 -17.00
CA LEU A 462 -24.53 0.75 -16.23
C LEU A 462 -23.31 0.44 -17.10
N SER A 463 -22.13 0.80 -16.59
CA SER A 463 -20.84 0.56 -17.23
C SER A 463 -19.94 -0.24 -16.29
N ALA A 464 -19.19 -1.17 -16.85
CA ALA A 464 -18.21 -1.97 -16.11
C ALA A 464 -16.99 -2.27 -16.97
N ALA A 465 -15.82 -2.36 -16.32
CA ALA A 465 -14.69 -3.06 -16.92
C ALA A 465 -14.76 -4.52 -16.50
N VAL A 466 -14.61 -5.44 -17.45
CA VAL A 466 -14.54 -6.87 -17.15
C VAL A 466 -13.24 -7.40 -17.73
N VAL A 467 -12.50 -8.11 -16.89
CA VAL A 467 -11.19 -8.68 -17.22
C VAL A 467 -11.28 -10.18 -17.03
N VAL A 468 -10.87 -10.94 -18.04
CA VAL A 468 -10.87 -12.40 -18.01
C VAL A 468 -9.44 -12.89 -18.15
N ASP A 469 -9.00 -13.72 -17.20
CA ASP A 469 -7.68 -14.35 -17.17
C ASP A 469 -7.83 -15.84 -16.82
N GLY A 470 -7.74 -16.69 -17.84
CA GLY A 470 -8.10 -18.11 -17.69
C GLY A 470 -9.56 -18.28 -17.26
N SER A 471 -9.76 -18.95 -16.11
CA SER A 471 -11.08 -19.10 -15.47
C SER A 471 -11.47 -17.90 -14.59
N LYS A 472 -10.52 -17.03 -14.23
CA LYS A 472 -10.76 -15.89 -13.35
C LYS A 472 -11.39 -14.74 -14.13
N VAL A 473 -12.51 -14.22 -13.61
CA VAL A 473 -13.23 -13.09 -14.16
C VAL A 473 -13.28 -12.00 -13.10
N THR A 474 -12.83 -10.81 -13.42
CA THR A 474 -12.89 -9.65 -12.52
C THR A 474 -13.83 -8.61 -13.12
N VAL A 475 -14.88 -8.26 -12.39
CA VAL A 475 -15.82 -7.19 -12.75
C VAL A 475 -15.52 -5.96 -11.89
N ILE A 476 -15.32 -4.82 -12.53
CA ILE A 476 -15.06 -3.55 -11.87
C ILE A 476 -16.18 -2.57 -12.26
N SER A 477 -16.98 -2.16 -11.27
CA SER A 477 -18.08 -1.20 -11.47
C SER A 477 -18.26 -0.33 -10.22
N ASN A 478 -18.46 0.97 -10.41
CA ASN A 478 -18.70 1.96 -9.34
C ASN A 478 -17.67 1.91 -8.19
N GLY A 479 -16.38 1.72 -8.52
CA GLY A 479 -15.30 1.62 -7.54
C GLY A 479 -15.30 0.34 -6.70
N ARG A 480 -16.12 -0.66 -7.06
CA ARG A 480 -16.09 -2.01 -6.50
C ARG A 480 -15.45 -2.95 -7.49
N GLN A 481 -14.63 -3.85 -7.00
CA GLN A 481 -14.04 -4.96 -7.75
C GLN A 481 -14.58 -6.26 -7.18
N VAL A 482 -15.11 -7.14 -8.03
CA VAL A 482 -15.58 -8.48 -7.63
C VAL A 482 -14.93 -9.50 -8.53
N GLU A 483 -14.44 -10.57 -7.92
CA GLU A 483 -13.77 -11.66 -8.60
C GLU A 483 -14.64 -12.92 -8.58
N PHE A 484 -14.63 -13.63 -9.71
CA PHE A 484 -15.35 -14.85 -9.95
C PHE A 484 -14.38 -15.87 -10.54
N VAL A 485 -14.55 -17.14 -10.21
CA VAL A 485 -13.91 -18.24 -10.94
C VAL A 485 -14.97 -18.95 -11.75
N LEU A 486 -14.88 -18.90 -13.07
CA LEU A 486 -15.72 -19.70 -13.95
C LEU A 486 -15.28 -21.15 -13.86
N VAL A 487 -16.11 -21.98 -13.22
CA VAL A 487 -15.91 -23.42 -13.15
C VAL A 487 -16.24 -23.99 -14.52
N GLN A 488 -15.21 -24.46 -15.22
CA GLN A 488 -15.39 -25.19 -16.46
C GLN A 488 -15.54 -26.67 -16.12
N ASP A 489 -16.52 -27.36 -16.73
CA ASP A 489 -16.55 -28.82 -16.73
C ASP A 489 -15.31 -29.30 -17.50
N GLU A 490 -14.30 -29.79 -16.79
CA GLU A 490 -13.13 -30.42 -17.38
C GLU A 490 -13.53 -31.72 -18.08
N PHE A 491 -13.91 -31.62 -19.35
CA PHE A 491 -13.71 -32.69 -20.31
C PHE A 491 -12.34 -32.54 -21.00
N GLU A 492 -11.31 -32.23 -20.22
CA GLU A 492 -9.90 -32.39 -20.60
C GLU A 492 -9.19 -33.15 -19.47
N GLY A 493 -9.02 -34.46 -19.64
CA GLY A 493 -8.29 -35.28 -18.68
C GLY A 493 -6.81 -34.91 -18.66
N SER A 494 -6.40 -34.05 -17.73
CA SER A 494 -5.16 -34.13 -16.94
C SER A 494 -4.91 -32.82 -16.19
N GLY A 495 -5.31 -32.75 -14.92
CA GLY A 495 -4.96 -31.69 -13.99
C GLY A 495 -4.95 -32.26 -12.57
N GLU A 496 -3.79 -32.30 -11.93
CA GLU A 496 -3.65 -32.73 -10.53
C GLU A 496 -4.22 -31.62 -9.64
N ASP A 497 -5.37 -31.91 -9.01
CA ASP A 497 -5.99 -31.06 -8.02
C ASP A 497 -5.07 -30.89 -6.79
N ALA A 498 -4.95 -29.66 -6.29
CA ALA A 498 -4.27 -29.37 -5.03
C ALA A 498 -5.16 -29.85 -3.87
N GLY A 499 -4.99 -31.11 -3.48
CA GLY A 499 -5.77 -31.74 -2.41
C GLY A 499 -5.71 -30.97 -1.07
N ALA A 500 -6.76 -31.14 -0.26
CA ALA A 500 -6.88 -30.64 1.10
C ALA A 500 -5.70 -31.11 1.97
N GLY A 501 -4.64 -30.29 2.06
CA GLY A 501 -3.39 -30.64 2.72
C GLY A 501 -2.13 -30.01 2.11
N SER A 502 -2.23 -29.40 0.92
CA SER A 502 -1.10 -28.71 0.30
C SER A 502 -0.84 -27.31 0.89
N ILE A 503 0.40 -27.06 1.29
CA ILE A 503 0.91 -25.72 1.62
C ILE A 503 1.45 -25.10 0.35
N VAL A 504 0.83 -23.99 -0.07
CA VAL A 504 1.21 -23.21 -1.25
C VAL A 504 2.04 -21.99 -0.84
N SER A 505 2.87 -21.50 -1.76
CA SER A 505 3.57 -20.24 -1.60
C SER A 505 2.55 -19.10 -1.64
N PRO A 506 2.44 -18.26 -0.60
CA PRO A 506 1.48 -17.15 -0.58
C PRO A 506 1.96 -15.93 -1.39
N MET A 507 3.18 -16.00 -1.92
CA MET A 507 3.85 -14.93 -2.67
C MET A 507 5.06 -15.51 -3.40
N PRO A 508 5.57 -14.89 -4.48
CA PRO A 508 6.83 -15.32 -5.05
C PRO A 508 7.99 -14.96 -4.13
N GLY A 509 8.95 -15.86 -4.01
CA GLY A 509 10.11 -15.64 -3.17
C GLY A 509 11.16 -16.71 -3.33
N LYS A 510 12.21 -16.61 -2.52
CA LYS A 510 13.29 -17.57 -2.49
C LYS A 510 13.19 -18.41 -1.22
N ILE A 511 13.30 -19.73 -1.33
CA ILE A 511 13.34 -20.58 -0.15
C ILE A 511 14.69 -20.41 0.54
N ILE A 512 14.65 -19.95 1.79
CA ILE A 512 15.85 -19.76 2.62
C ILE A 512 16.14 -20.98 3.45
N GLN A 513 15.09 -21.70 3.86
CA GLN A 513 15.24 -22.85 4.73
C GLN A 513 14.04 -23.79 4.62
N VAL A 514 14.32 -25.10 4.63
CA VAL A 514 13.32 -26.16 4.76
C VAL A 514 13.60 -26.88 6.08
N PHE A 515 12.58 -27.01 6.95
CA PHE A 515 12.70 -27.58 8.30
C PHE A 515 12.30 -29.05 8.40
N VAL A 516 11.65 -29.59 7.36
CA VAL A 516 11.05 -30.92 7.36
C VAL A 516 11.56 -31.74 6.18
N GLU A 517 11.42 -33.07 6.27
CA GLU A 517 11.75 -34.02 5.22
C GLU A 517 10.51 -34.87 4.89
N PRO A 518 10.38 -35.43 3.67
CA PRO A 518 9.33 -36.39 3.35
C PRO A 518 9.28 -37.55 4.38
N GLY A 519 8.08 -37.84 4.88
CA GLY A 519 7.80 -38.82 5.94
C GLY A 519 7.83 -38.27 7.36
N ALA A 520 8.13 -36.99 7.59
CA ALA A 520 8.10 -36.38 8.92
C ALA A 520 6.66 -36.17 9.43
N GLU A 521 6.38 -36.52 10.68
CA GLU A 521 5.14 -36.11 11.36
C GLU A 521 5.26 -34.66 11.83
N VAL A 522 4.26 -33.85 11.50
CA VAL A 522 4.16 -32.43 11.86
C VAL A 522 2.86 -32.15 12.60
N ARG A 523 2.91 -31.21 13.54
CA ARG A 523 1.71 -30.71 14.23
C ARG A 523 1.31 -29.36 13.65
N LYS A 524 0.03 -29.02 13.80
CA LYS A 524 -0.49 -27.70 13.46
C LYS A 524 0.36 -26.60 14.11
N GLY A 525 0.86 -25.68 13.29
CA GLY A 525 1.72 -24.57 13.70
C GLY A 525 3.22 -24.87 13.67
N ASP A 526 3.65 -26.10 13.40
CA ASP A 526 5.06 -26.42 13.24
C ASP A 526 5.63 -25.74 11.98
N PRO A 527 6.83 -25.13 12.05
CA PRO A 527 7.45 -24.48 10.91
C PRO A 527 7.90 -25.50 9.86
N LEU A 528 7.56 -25.25 8.60
CA LEU A 528 7.87 -26.13 7.48
C LEU A 528 8.95 -25.53 6.58
N ILE A 529 8.74 -24.30 6.11
CA ILE A 529 9.64 -23.61 5.16
C ILE A 529 9.74 -22.12 5.52
N VAL A 530 10.93 -21.54 5.38
CA VAL A 530 11.13 -20.08 5.37
C VAL A 530 11.32 -19.60 3.94
N LEU A 531 10.51 -18.63 3.55
CA LEU A 531 10.58 -17.96 2.27
C LEU A 531 11.04 -16.51 2.48
N GLU A 532 12.01 -16.06 1.69
CA GLU A 532 12.42 -14.66 1.61
C GLU A 532 11.77 -14.02 0.39
N ALA A 533 10.98 -12.98 0.63
CA ALA A 533 10.47 -12.09 -0.39
C ALA A 533 10.72 -10.66 0.07
N MET A 534 11.19 -9.79 -0.84
CA MET A 534 11.37 -8.37 -0.56
C MET A 534 12.20 -8.05 0.71
N LYS A 535 13.24 -8.86 0.98
CA LYS A 535 14.13 -8.77 2.17
C LYS A 535 13.42 -9.03 3.52
N MET A 536 12.28 -9.69 3.47
CA MET A 536 11.53 -10.16 4.63
C MET A 536 11.43 -11.68 4.61
N GLU A 537 11.65 -12.31 5.76
CA GLU A 537 11.50 -13.75 5.95
C GLU A 537 10.09 -14.07 6.44
N HIS A 538 9.41 -14.98 5.76
CA HIS A 538 8.10 -15.50 6.11
C HIS A 538 8.21 -17.00 6.39
N THR A 539 7.86 -17.40 7.61
CA THR A 539 7.82 -18.81 8.00
C THR A 539 6.43 -19.37 7.72
N LEU A 540 6.36 -20.35 6.81
CA LEU A 540 5.16 -21.12 6.53
C LEU A 540 5.06 -22.28 7.53
N THR A 541 3.89 -22.45 8.12
CA THR A 541 3.63 -23.43 9.18
C THR A 541 2.56 -24.44 8.74
N ALA A 542 2.56 -25.62 9.35
CA ALA A 542 1.57 -26.65 9.06
C ALA A 542 0.16 -26.20 9.48
N ALA A 543 -0.81 -26.31 8.57
CA ALA A 543 -2.20 -25.91 8.81
C ALA A 543 -2.98 -26.90 9.71
N ALA A 544 -2.53 -28.15 9.76
CA ALA A 544 -3.12 -29.24 10.53
C ALA A 544 -2.03 -30.26 10.95
N ASP A 545 -2.39 -31.20 11.82
CA ASP A 545 -1.55 -32.35 12.15
C ASP A 545 -1.52 -33.32 10.95
N GLY A 546 -0.35 -33.83 10.58
CA GLY A 546 -0.22 -34.68 9.40
C GLY A 546 1.19 -35.24 9.20
N THR A 547 1.37 -35.96 8.10
CA THR A 547 2.66 -36.47 7.66
C THR A 547 3.06 -35.75 6.37
N VAL A 548 4.32 -35.29 6.27
CA VAL A 548 4.83 -34.69 5.04
C VAL A 548 4.94 -35.77 3.96
N GLU A 549 4.21 -35.62 2.87
CA GLU A 549 4.25 -36.55 1.73
C GLU A 549 5.37 -36.15 0.77
N ASP A 550 5.30 -34.93 0.25
CA ASP A 550 6.24 -34.40 -0.74
C ASP A 550 6.68 -32.98 -0.39
N ILE A 551 7.92 -32.65 -0.76
CA ILE A 551 8.47 -31.29 -0.76
C ILE A 551 8.94 -31.00 -2.19
N PHE A 552 8.37 -29.96 -2.80
CA PHE A 552 8.55 -29.69 -4.24
C PHE A 552 9.75 -28.80 -4.57
N PHE A 553 10.36 -28.18 -3.56
CA PHE A 553 11.44 -27.19 -3.74
C PHE A 553 12.50 -27.29 -2.63
N GLU A 554 13.74 -26.94 -2.98
CA GLU A 554 14.89 -26.99 -2.07
C GLU A 554 15.32 -25.60 -1.60
N THR A 555 16.20 -25.56 -0.59
CA THR A 555 16.80 -24.31 -0.12
C THR A 555 17.62 -23.66 -1.24
N GLY A 556 17.25 -22.44 -1.60
CA GLY A 556 17.86 -21.68 -2.68
C GLY A 556 16.95 -21.49 -3.89
N ASP A 557 15.88 -22.28 -4.02
CA ASP A 557 14.97 -22.23 -5.16
C ASP A 557 14.09 -20.97 -5.15
N GLN A 558 13.76 -20.51 -6.35
CA GLN A 558 12.82 -19.42 -6.58
C GLN A 558 11.45 -20.01 -6.86
N VAL A 559 10.43 -19.55 -6.13
CA VAL A 559 9.04 -20.00 -6.26
C VAL A 559 8.14 -18.83 -6.67
N GLU A 560 7.08 -19.16 -7.40
CA GLU A 560 6.01 -18.22 -7.78
C GLU A 560 4.85 -18.28 -6.78
N ASP A 561 3.96 -17.31 -6.87
CA ASP A 561 2.72 -17.27 -6.10
C ASP A 561 1.83 -18.48 -6.44
N GLY A 562 1.21 -19.09 -5.44
CA GLY A 562 0.36 -20.26 -5.59
C GLY A 562 1.09 -21.58 -5.87
N ALA A 563 2.44 -21.58 -5.98
CA ALA A 563 3.20 -22.81 -6.17
C ALA A 563 3.05 -23.74 -4.96
N ILE A 564 2.73 -25.02 -5.17
CA ILE A 564 2.64 -26.01 -4.08
C ILE A 564 4.05 -26.29 -3.55
N LEU A 565 4.31 -25.98 -2.28
CA LEU A 565 5.62 -26.14 -1.65
C LEU A 565 5.76 -27.48 -0.92
N VAL A 566 4.74 -27.83 -0.12
CA VAL A 566 4.71 -29.06 0.68
C VAL A 566 3.32 -29.68 0.56
N ARG A 567 3.24 -30.99 0.37
CA ARG A 567 2.00 -31.75 0.46
C ARG A 567 1.96 -32.51 1.78
N LEU A 568 0.89 -32.34 2.56
CA LEU A 568 0.66 -33.07 3.79
C LEU A 568 -0.44 -34.12 3.60
N ASP A 569 -0.21 -35.32 4.09
CA ASP A 569 -1.25 -36.32 4.37
C ASP A 569 -1.85 -35.99 5.75
N VAL A 570 -3.00 -35.32 5.73
CA VAL A 570 -3.68 -34.83 6.94
C VAL A 570 -4.39 -35.99 7.61
N LYS A 571 -4.14 -36.20 8.91
CA LYS A 571 -4.93 -37.17 9.70
C LYS A 571 -6.33 -36.57 9.91
N GLU A 572 -7.33 -37.06 9.18
CA GLU A 572 -8.74 -36.75 9.46
C GLU A 572 -9.12 -37.24 10.86
N ASP A 573 -9.62 -36.34 11.71
CA ASP A 573 -10.29 -36.63 12.98
C ASP A 573 -11.82 -36.66 12.80
#